data_AF-A0AAU6GD71-F1
#
_entry.id   AF-A0AAU6GD71-F1
#
_cell.length_a   1.000
_cell.length_b   1.000
_cell.length_c   1.000
_cell.angle_alpha   90.00
_cell.angle_beta   90.00
_cell.angle_gamma   90.00
#
_symmetry.space_group_name_H-M   'P 1'
#
loop_
_entity.id
_entity.type
_entity.pdbx_description
1 polymer ?
#
loop_
_entity_poly.entity_id
_entity_poly.type
_entity_poly.pdbx_seq_one_letter_code
_entity_poly.pdbx_strand_id
1 'polypeptide(L)'
;MQPGDAADDHIAVSFTTLHEAAAELEDVLNKLNDRLDDLYDRAVPVVLSWEGEAREVFVDKLDEWDRSAQDLLAAQKWLHTYVTTGHTNYAAAHRAVLRGWGAVR
;
A
#
# COMPACT_ATOMS: atom_id res chain seq x y z
N MET A 1 -34.22 9.36 -5.27
CA MET A 1 -33.09 8.62 -4.70
C MET A 1 -33.62 7.30 -4.17
N GLN A 2 -33.32 6.19 -4.83
CA GLN A 2 -33.64 4.87 -4.26
C GLN A 2 -32.59 4.53 -3.20
N PRO A 3 -32.93 3.76 -2.16
CA PRO A 3 -31.97 3.37 -1.11
C PRO A 3 -30.75 2.60 -1.64
N GLY A 4 -30.81 2.03 -2.85
CA GLY A 4 -29.67 1.41 -3.53
C GLY A 4 -28.61 2.41 -4.01
N ASP A 5 -29.02 3.59 -4.49
CA ASP A 5 -28.09 4.60 -5.03
C ASP A 5 -27.13 5.12 -3.94
N ALA A 6 -27.62 5.31 -2.72
CA ALA A 6 -26.82 5.79 -1.60
C ALA A 6 -25.79 4.75 -1.13
N ALA A 7 -26.14 3.45 -1.17
CA ALA A 7 -25.21 2.38 -0.83
C ALA A 7 -24.10 2.25 -1.88
N ASP A 8 -24.45 2.41 -3.15
CA ASP A 8 -23.51 2.38 -4.27
C ASP A 8 -22.52 3.55 -4.22
N ASP A 9 -23.00 4.76 -3.94
CA ASP A 9 -22.13 5.93 -3.73
C ASP A 9 -21.17 5.74 -2.54
N HIS A 10 -21.65 5.22 -1.41
CA HIS A 10 -20.80 4.96 -0.24
C HIS A 10 -19.69 3.94 -0.53
N ILE A 11 -20.00 2.89 -1.29
CA ILE A 11 -19.03 1.87 -1.68
C ILE A 11 -18.00 2.44 -2.67
N ALA A 12 -18.45 3.23 -3.65
CA ALA A 12 -17.56 3.91 -4.59
C ALA A 12 -16.56 4.86 -3.89
N VAL A 13 -17.05 5.68 -2.95
CA VAL A 13 -16.20 6.56 -2.13
C VAL A 13 -15.18 5.74 -1.33
N SER A 14 -15.61 4.64 -0.71
CA SER A 14 -14.73 3.77 0.08
C SER A 14 -13.59 3.19 -0.75
N PHE A 15 -13.85 2.78 -2.00
CA PHE A 15 -12.81 2.29 -2.90
C PHE A 15 -11.84 3.39 -3.32
N THR A 16 -12.33 4.60 -3.59
CA THR A 16 -11.47 5.76 -3.87
C THR A 16 -10.55 6.06 -2.70
N THR A 17 -11.06 6.09 -1.46
CA THR A 17 -10.23 6.29 -0.26
C THR A 17 -9.15 5.21 -0.10
N LEU A 18 -9.50 3.94 -0.36
CA LEU A 18 -8.50 2.85 -0.28
C LEU A 18 -7.43 2.95 -1.38
N HIS A 19 -7.81 3.40 -2.57
CA HIS A 19 -6.86 3.63 -3.66
C HIS A 19 -5.90 4.78 -3.34
N GLU A 20 -6.43 5.89 -2.81
CA GLU A 20 -5.63 7.03 -2.34
C GLU A 20 -4.65 6.61 -1.24
N ALA A 21 -5.10 5.84 -0.25
CA ALA A 21 -4.25 5.33 0.81
C ALA A 21 -3.13 4.41 0.27
N ALA A 22 -3.42 3.59 -0.75
CA ALA A 22 -2.41 2.75 -1.39
C ALA A 22 -1.35 3.59 -2.14
N ALA A 23 -1.77 4.66 -2.82
CA ALA A 23 -0.87 5.58 -3.51
C ALA A 23 0.00 6.39 -2.52
N GLU A 24 -0.58 6.83 -1.40
CA GLU A 24 0.16 7.52 -0.33
C GLU A 24 1.23 6.60 0.29
N LEU A 25 0.90 5.33 0.54
CA LEU A 25 1.87 4.34 1.03
C LEU A 25 3.03 4.13 0.04
N GLU A 26 2.74 4.09 -1.26
CA GLU A 26 3.77 3.98 -2.30
C GLU A 26 4.73 5.18 -2.31
N ASP A 27 4.18 6.40 -2.20
CA ASP A 27 4.97 7.63 -2.13
C ASP A 27 5.84 7.68 -0.86
N VAL A 28 5.30 7.26 0.29
CA VAL A 28 6.05 7.14 1.55
C VAL A 28 7.18 6.13 1.42
N LEU A 29 6.93 4.98 0.79
CA LEU A 29 7.94 3.96 0.52
C LEU A 29 9.08 4.50 -0.36
N ASN A 30 8.75 5.19 -1.46
CA ASN A 30 9.75 5.79 -2.34
C ASN A 30 10.61 6.82 -1.60
N LYS A 31 9.99 7.72 -0.83
CA LYS A 31 10.71 8.71 -0.01
C LYS A 31 11.59 8.07 1.06
N LEU A 32 11.18 6.93 1.62
CA LEU A 32 11.98 6.20 2.61
C LEU A 32 13.22 5.57 1.97
N ASN A 33 13.07 4.96 0.78
CA ASN A 33 14.18 4.39 0.03
C ASN A 33 15.19 5.48 -0.34
N ASP A 34 14.73 6.60 -0.91
CA ASP A 34 15.62 7.71 -1.29
C ASP A 34 16.43 8.22 -0.10
N ARG A 35 15.81 8.35 1.08
CA ARG A 35 16.49 8.80 2.30
C ARG A 35 17.51 7.79 2.82
N LEU A 36 17.27 6.49 2.62
CA LEU A 36 18.22 5.47 3.02
C LEU A 36 19.41 5.42 2.06
N ASP A 37 19.17 5.51 0.75
CA ASP A 37 20.24 5.59 -0.25
C ASP A 37 21.14 6.80 0.03
N ASP A 38 20.54 7.96 0.29
CA ASP A 38 21.22 9.17 0.73
C ASP A 38 22.03 8.98 2.02
N LEU A 39 21.47 8.24 2.99
CA LEU A 39 22.16 7.93 4.23
C LEU A 39 23.33 7.01 3.95
N TYR A 40 23.16 5.98 3.12
CA TYR A 40 24.19 5.02 2.75
C TYR A 40 25.35 5.72 2.03
N ASP A 41 25.06 6.55 1.03
CA ASP A 41 26.07 7.29 0.27
C ASP A 41 26.94 8.19 1.16
N ARG A 42 26.34 8.79 2.20
CA ARG A 42 27.07 9.62 3.19
C ARG A 42 27.74 8.80 4.28
N ALA A 43 27.13 7.69 4.70
CA ALA A 43 27.59 6.89 5.83
C ALA A 43 28.71 5.93 5.42
N VAL A 44 28.68 5.33 4.23
CA VAL A 44 29.68 4.35 3.75
C VAL A 44 31.12 4.83 3.90
N PRO A 45 31.50 6.05 3.46
CA PRO A 45 32.88 6.54 3.63
C PRO A 45 33.31 6.60 5.10
N VAL A 46 32.37 6.87 6.00
CA VAL A 46 32.60 7.02 7.44
C VAL A 46 32.58 5.67 8.15
N VAL A 47 31.67 4.78 7.78
CA VAL A 47 31.53 3.42 8.30
C VAL A 47 32.77 2.58 7.98
N LEU A 48 33.43 2.81 6.84
CA LEU A 48 34.72 2.18 6.51
C LEU A 48 35.84 2.56 7.48
N SER A 49 35.72 3.68 8.19
CA SER A 49 36.65 4.12 9.23
C SER A 49 36.25 3.66 10.64
N TRP A 50 35.07 3.08 10.80
CA TRP A 50 34.58 2.59 12.10
C TRP A 50 35.06 1.16 12.35
N GLU A 51 35.63 0.93 13.53
CA GLU A 51 36.03 -0.40 13.99
C GLU A 51 34.94 -1.06 14.85
N GLY A 52 34.78 -2.37 14.68
CA GLY A 52 34.03 -3.26 15.60
C GLY A 52 32.56 -2.88 15.83
N GLU A 53 32.27 -2.41 17.03
CA GLU A 53 30.92 -2.22 17.58
C GLU A 53 30.08 -1.20 16.79
N ALA A 54 30.68 -0.09 16.35
CA ALA A 54 29.95 0.95 15.62
C ALA A 54 29.50 0.47 14.22
N ARG A 55 30.30 -0.42 13.60
CA ARG A 55 29.94 -1.05 12.32
C ARG A 55 28.82 -2.07 12.51
N GLU A 56 28.87 -2.87 13.57
CA GLU A 56 27.83 -3.85 13.91
C GLU A 56 26.48 -3.17 14.15
N VAL A 57 26.45 -2.12 14.97
CA VAL A 57 25.22 -1.34 15.24
C VAL A 57 24.65 -0.71 13.97
N PHE A 58 25.50 -0.25 13.05
CA PHE A 58 25.04 0.29 11.76
C PHE A 58 24.37 -0.78 10.91
N VAL A 59 24.97 -1.99 10.83
CA VAL A 59 24.37 -3.12 10.11
C VAL A 59 23.04 -3.54 10.74
N ASP A 60 22.96 -3.62 12.07
CA ASP A 60 21.71 -3.95 12.76
C ASP A 60 20.58 -2.96 12.43
N LYS A 61 20.92 -1.67 12.29
CA LYS A 61 19.96 -0.64 11.89
C LYS A 61 19.55 -0.73 10.42
N LEU A 62 20.44 -1.15 9.54
CA LEU A 62 20.08 -1.46 8.15
C LEU A 62 19.11 -2.64 8.08
N ASP A 63 19.35 -3.70 8.85
CA ASP A 63 18.46 -4.87 8.90
C ASP A 63 17.08 -4.54 9.48
N GLU A 64 17.01 -3.67 10.50
CA GLU A 64 15.75 -3.18 11.04
C GLU A 64 14.96 -2.35 10.01
N TRP A 65 15.66 -1.55 9.23
CA TRP A 65 15.05 -0.79 8.15
C TRP A 65 14.52 -1.69 7.03
N ASP A 66 15.31 -2.66 6.56
CA ASP A 66 14.91 -3.56 5.48
C ASP A 66 13.64 -4.35 5.85
N ARG A 67 13.57 -4.82 7.10
CA ARG A 67 12.36 -5.47 7.63
C ARG A 67 11.15 -4.55 7.61
N SER A 68 11.31 -3.30 8.03
CA SER A 68 10.22 -2.31 8.06
C SER A 68 9.73 -1.97 6.65
N ALA A 69 10.64 -1.87 5.68
CA ALA A 69 10.31 -1.65 4.27
C ALA A 69 9.53 -2.85 3.70
N GLN A 70 9.95 -4.08 4.02
CA GLN A 70 9.24 -5.29 3.61
C GLN A 70 7.82 -5.37 4.18
N ASP A 71 7.64 -4.99 5.45
CA ASP A 71 6.32 -4.96 6.10
C ASP A 71 5.37 -3.95 5.41
N LEU A 72 5.88 -2.76 5.07
CA LEU A 72 5.12 -1.75 4.33
C LEU A 72 4.75 -2.22 2.92
N LEU A 73 5.67 -2.87 2.19
CA LEU A 73 5.40 -3.47 0.88
C LEU A 73 4.36 -4.59 0.99
N ALA A 74 4.40 -5.40 2.04
CA ALA A 74 3.40 -6.43 2.29
C ALA A 74 2.01 -5.82 2.55
N ALA A 75 1.94 -4.74 3.36
CA ALA A 75 0.70 -4.01 3.61
C ALA A 75 0.12 -3.40 2.32
N GLN A 76 0.96 -2.80 1.46
CA GLN A 76 0.53 -2.26 0.16
C GLN A 76 -0.03 -3.37 -0.75
N LYS A 77 0.66 -4.51 -0.87
CA LYS A 77 0.18 -5.66 -1.66
C LYS A 77 -1.15 -6.20 -1.15
N TRP A 78 -1.31 -6.29 0.17
CA TRP A 78 -2.56 -6.69 0.81
C TRP A 78 -3.70 -5.71 0.49
N LEU A 79 -3.47 -4.40 0.65
CA LEU A 79 -4.43 -3.35 0.33
C LEU A 79 -4.84 -3.38 -1.14
N HIS A 80 -3.87 -3.44 -2.05
CA HIS A 80 -4.13 -3.51 -3.49
C HIS A 80 -4.98 -4.74 -3.86
N THR A 81 -4.65 -5.90 -3.28
CA THR A 81 -5.43 -7.14 -3.49
C THR A 81 -6.86 -7.02 -2.97
N TYR A 82 -7.03 -6.44 -1.78
CA TYR A 82 -8.34 -6.24 -1.18
C TYR A 82 -9.21 -5.27 -2.01
N VAL A 83 -8.65 -4.15 -2.46
CA VAL A 83 -9.33 -3.17 -3.32
C VAL A 83 -9.75 -3.79 -4.65
N THR A 84 -8.83 -4.45 -5.35
CA THR A 84 -9.11 -5.04 -6.67
C THR A 84 -10.11 -6.19 -6.61
N THR A 85 -9.99 -7.06 -5.59
CA THR A 85 -10.92 -8.18 -5.37
C THR A 85 -12.29 -7.69 -4.93
N GLY A 86 -12.34 -6.75 -3.99
CA GLY A 86 -13.57 -6.14 -3.50
C GLY A 86 -14.34 -5.43 -4.62
N HIS A 87 -13.64 -4.62 -5.42
CA HIS A 87 -14.24 -3.89 -6.54
C HIS A 87 -14.81 -4.86 -7.59
N THR A 88 -14.05 -5.90 -7.95
CA THR A 88 -14.48 -6.90 -8.93
C THR A 88 -15.72 -7.66 -8.46
N ASN A 89 -15.75 -8.08 -7.19
CA ASN A 89 -16.87 -8.82 -6.61
C ASN A 89 -18.13 -7.96 -6.53
N TYR A 90 -18.00 -6.72 -6.07
CA TYR A 90 -19.12 -5.79 -5.99
C TYR A 90 -19.66 -5.40 -7.37
N ALA A 91 -18.79 -5.08 -8.34
CA ALA A 91 -19.21 -4.78 -9.71
C ALA A 91 -19.91 -5.98 -10.38
N ALA A 92 -19.44 -7.20 -10.13
CA ALA A 92 -20.07 -8.43 -10.62
C ALA A 92 -21.47 -8.63 -10.00
N ALA A 93 -21.60 -8.44 -8.69
CA ALA A 93 -22.86 -8.54 -7.96
C ALA A 93 -23.86 -7.46 -8.42
N HIS A 94 -23.43 -6.20 -8.51
CA HIS A 94 -24.25 -5.09 -8.98
C HIS A 94 -24.74 -5.33 -10.43
N ARG A 95 -23.86 -5.76 -11.35
CA ARG A 95 -24.28 -6.14 -12.71
C ARG A 95 -25.24 -7.32 -12.72
N ALA A 96 -25.09 -8.29 -11.81
CA ALA A 96 -26.02 -9.42 -11.71
C ALA A 96 -27.40 -8.97 -11.22
N VAL A 97 -27.46 -8.03 -10.27
CA VAL A 97 -28.71 -7.39 -9.84
C VAL A 97 -29.38 -6.66 -11.01
N LEU A 98 -28.66 -5.78 -11.72
CA LEU A 98 -29.23 -5.07 -12.88
C LEU A 98 -29.75 -6.03 -13.98
N ARG A 99 -29.02 -7.12 -14.26
CA ARG A 99 -29.48 -8.15 -15.21
C ARG A 99 -30.70 -8.91 -14.71
N GLY A 100 -30.77 -9.24 -13.42
CA GLY A 100 -31.90 -9.96 -12.83
C GLY A 100 -33.21 -9.18 -12.91
N TRP A 101 -33.14 -7.85 -12.82
CA TRP A 101 -34.30 -6.97 -12.91
C TRP A 101 -34.67 -6.63 -14.37
N GLY A 102 -33.74 -6.78 -15.31
CA GLY A 102 -33.99 -6.65 -16.76
C GLY A 102 -34.57 -7.90 -17.42
N ALA A 103 -34.42 -9.09 -16.81
CA ALA A 103 -35.00 -10.35 -17.29
C ALA A 103 -36.46 -10.57 -16.84
N VAL A 104 -36.96 -9.76 -15.91
CA VAL A 104 -38.36 -9.74 -15.47
C VAL A 104 -39.09 -8.61 -16.21
N ARG A 105 -39.25 -8.77 -17.52
CA ARG A 105 -40.25 -8.08 -18.34
C ARG A 105 -40.55 -8.91 -19.57
#